data_AF-A0AB36TI85-F1
#
_entry.id   AF-A0AB36TI85-F1
#
_cell.length_a   1.000
_cell.length_b   1.000
_cell.length_c   1.000
_cell.angle_alpha   90.00
_cell.angle_beta   90.00
_cell.angle_gamma   90.00
#
_symmetry.space_group_name_H-M   'P 1'
#
loop_
_entity.id
_entity.type
_entity.pdbx_description
1 polymer ?
#
loop_
_entity_poly.entity_id
_entity_poly.type
_entity_poly.pdbx_seq_one_letter_code
_entity_poly.pdbx_strand_id
1 'polypeptide(L)'
;MAVDAVGRQKTIQEIIDNTTNKSTQRNTGELGKDEFLNLLITQLQYQDPLNPVDDKEFISQMAQFSALEQMQNLNKSFSATKAFGMIGKYITGTTSNGSDSGAGFVEGIVRSVKMENGKILLEVNGLDVPVDNVLSVSEESNYYYKYNSSNISQYTGIIGYEVSGSVYDPSTGDIVGVSGIVREIQKGIYEDYAVMDGVEVIISGIDTEFNSADPNFRKDYLTENVGQRVSLIITDAYGYGFKVPVTGVLKDFKIAPNGKIIGILDGVYVPVDSISNIKKPSANTGAADGTNENPQVEQSQTEESQVEEPQVGEPRDEESDSV
;
A
#
# COMPACT_ATOMS: atom_id res chain seq x y z
N MET A 1 38.19 -24.05 -47.43
CA MET A 1 37.56 -24.80 -46.33
C MET A 1 37.58 -23.91 -45.11
N ALA A 2 36.40 -23.63 -44.56
CA ALA A 2 36.20 -22.96 -43.28
C ALA A 2 36.58 -23.90 -42.13
N VAL A 3 37.06 -23.36 -41.02
CA VAL A 3 36.88 -23.94 -39.69
C VAL A 3 36.67 -22.82 -38.69
N ASP A 4 35.74 -23.08 -37.78
CA ASP A 4 34.91 -22.15 -37.05
C ASP A 4 35.62 -21.27 -36.02
N ALA A 5 35.07 -20.06 -35.87
CA ALA A 5 35.32 -19.20 -34.72
C ALA A 5 34.72 -19.87 -33.47
N VAL A 6 35.58 -20.44 -32.63
CA VAL A 6 35.21 -20.84 -31.27
C VAL A 6 34.74 -19.59 -30.53
N GLY A 7 33.43 -19.53 -30.25
CA GLY A 7 32.82 -18.48 -29.45
C GLY A 7 33.48 -18.44 -28.08
N ARG A 8 34.21 -17.36 -27.79
CA ARG A 8 34.70 -17.07 -26.45
C ARG A 8 33.49 -16.94 -25.53
N GLN A 9 33.34 -17.87 -24.59
CA GLN A 9 32.43 -17.68 -23.46
C GLN A 9 32.94 -16.47 -22.67
N LYS A 10 32.05 -15.48 -22.48
CA LYS A 10 32.32 -14.30 -21.67
C LYS A 10 32.65 -14.76 -20.25
N THR A 11 33.68 -14.17 -19.65
CA THR A 11 33.99 -14.44 -18.25
C THR A 11 32.92 -13.82 -17.36
N ILE A 12 32.73 -14.39 -16.16
CA ILE A 12 31.78 -13.88 -15.17
C ILE A 12 32.03 -12.39 -14.87
N GLN A 13 33.30 -11.97 -14.89
CA GLN A 13 33.71 -10.57 -14.75
C GLN A 13 33.08 -9.65 -15.83
N GLU A 14 33.06 -10.06 -17.10
CA GLU A 14 32.51 -9.26 -18.21
C GLU A 14 30.97 -9.19 -18.19
N ILE A 15 30.31 -10.16 -17.54
CA ILE A 15 28.85 -10.17 -17.36
C ILE A 15 28.47 -9.27 -16.17
N ILE A 16 29.26 -9.29 -15.10
CA ILE A 16 29.10 -8.42 -13.92
C ILE A 16 29.32 -6.95 -14.30
N ASP A 17 30.35 -6.64 -15.08
CA ASP A 17 30.64 -5.26 -15.53
C ASP A 17 29.54 -4.70 -16.46
N ASN A 18 28.84 -5.57 -17.21
CA ASN A 18 27.66 -5.15 -17.98
C ASN A 18 26.40 -4.97 -17.11
N THR A 19 26.36 -5.59 -15.93
CA THR A 19 25.21 -5.53 -15.01
C THR A 19 25.33 -4.35 -14.05
N THR A 20 26.54 -4.03 -13.58
CA THR A 20 26.83 -2.86 -12.73
C THR A 20 26.65 -1.53 -13.47
N ASN A 21 26.97 -1.47 -14.77
CA ASN A 21 26.75 -0.27 -15.61
C ASN A 21 25.26 0.01 -15.94
N LYS A 22 24.34 -0.89 -15.56
CA LYS A 22 22.87 -0.73 -15.74
C LYS A 22 22.10 -0.54 -14.41
N SER A 23 22.83 -0.31 -13.31
CA SER A 23 22.29 -0.33 -11.94
C SER A 23 21.58 0.96 -11.47
N THR A 24 21.41 1.97 -12.31
CA THR A 24 20.74 3.22 -11.88
C THR A 24 19.21 3.11 -11.80
N GLN A 25 18.58 1.96 -12.14
CA GLN A 25 17.10 1.88 -12.24
C GLN A 25 16.42 0.55 -11.83
N ARG A 26 17.05 -0.37 -11.08
CA ARG A 26 16.33 -1.58 -10.61
C ARG A 26 16.54 -1.83 -9.12
N ASN A 27 15.44 -1.97 -8.37
CA ASN A 27 15.43 -2.47 -6.99
C ASN A 27 15.90 -3.94 -7.00
N THR A 28 17.10 -4.19 -6.47
CA THR A 28 17.85 -5.44 -6.60
C THR A 28 17.56 -6.50 -5.52
N GLY A 29 16.74 -6.20 -4.51
CA GLY A 29 16.62 -7.06 -3.31
C GLY A 29 15.85 -8.36 -3.50
N GLU A 30 14.70 -8.33 -4.19
CA GLU A 30 13.80 -9.49 -4.27
C GLU A 30 14.09 -10.38 -5.50
N LEU A 31 14.37 -9.76 -6.66
CA LEU A 31 14.58 -10.48 -7.92
C LEU A 31 15.95 -11.18 -8.01
N GLY A 32 16.96 -10.71 -7.26
CA GLY A 32 18.31 -11.31 -7.28
C GLY A 32 18.41 -12.67 -6.59
N LYS A 33 17.49 -12.99 -5.66
CA LYS A 33 17.51 -14.23 -4.87
C LYS A 33 17.03 -15.44 -5.68
N ASP A 34 15.97 -15.26 -6.48
CA ASP A 34 15.38 -16.34 -7.27
C ASP A 34 16.22 -16.66 -8.51
N GLU A 35 16.82 -15.65 -9.13
CA GLU A 35 17.77 -15.81 -10.23
C GLU A 35 19.07 -16.48 -9.75
N PHE A 36 19.48 -16.20 -8.50
CA PHE A 36 20.62 -16.84 -7.84
C PHE A 36 20.34 -18.30 -7.44
N LEU A 37 19.16 -18.62 -6.87
CA LEU A 37 18.77 -19.99 -6.53
C LEU A 37 18.69 -20.88 -7.78
N ASN A 38 18.21 -20.36 -8.90
CA ASN A 38 18.20 -21.06 -10.18
C ASN A 38 19.61 -21.30 -10.72
N LEU A 39 20.53 -20.33 -10.57
CA LEU A 39 21.94 -20.52 -10.90
C LEU A 39 22.60 -21.59 -10.02
N LEU A 40 22.29 -21.63 -8.72
CA LEU A 40 22.83 -22.61 -7.77
C LEU A 40 22.35 -24.04 -8.06
N ILE A 41 21.07 -24.21 -8.42
CA ILE A 41 20.50 -25.50 -8.84
C ILE A 41 21.15 -25.95 -10.16
N THR A 42 21.33 -25.02 -11.10
CA THR A 42 21.96 -25.30 -12.39
C THR A 42 23.42 -25.72 -12.22
N GLN A 43 24.18 -25.09 -11.32
CA GLN A 43 25.56 -25.48 -11.02
C GLN A 43 25.63 -26.86 -10.35
N LEU A 44 24.73 -27.19 -9.42
CA LEU A 44 24.66 -28.53 -8.81
C LEU A 44 24.34 -29.64 -9.83
N GLN A 45 23.60 -29.32 -10.90
CA GLN A 45 23.31 -30.27 -11.99
C GLN A 45 24.50 -30.50 -12.94
N TYR A 46 25.44 -29.55 -13.04
CA TYR A 46 26.53 -29.56 -14.03
C TYR A 46 27.96 -29.58 -13.43
N GLN A 47 28.12 -29.69 -12.11
CA GLN A 47 29.45 -29.78 -11.48
C GLN A 47 30.08 -31.17 -11.65
N ASP A 48 31.35 -31.19 -12.06
CA ASP A 48 32.22 -32.36 -12.01
C ASP A 48 32.68 -32.60 -10.54
N PRO A 49 32.46 -33.78 -9.95
CA PRO A 49 32.74 -34.08 -8.54
C PRO A 49 34.21 -33.93 -8.09
N LEU A 50 35.16 -33.73 -9.00
CA LEU A 50 36.59 -33.69 -8.68
C LEU A 50 37.18 -32.30 -8.34
N ASN A 51 36.46 -31.17 -8.47
CA ASN A 51 36.97 -29.83 -8.08
C ASN A 51 35.86 -28.85 -7.58
N PRO A 52 35.46 -28.91 -6.29
CA PRO A 52 34.30 -28.17 -5.79
C PRO A 52 34.60 -26.88 -4.99
N VAL A 53 35.69 -26.14 -5.27
CA VAL A 53 36.27 -25.20 -4.28
C VAL A 53 36.08 -23.69 -4.48
N ASP A 54 35.81 -23.15 -5.68
CA ASP A 54 35.72 -21.68 -5.85
C ASP A 54 34.31 -21.08 -5.63
N ASP A 55 33.23 -21.86 -5.77
CA ASP A 55 31.87 -21.31 -5.69
C ASP A 55 31.36 -21.11 -4.25
N LYS A 56 31.96 -21.81 -3.28
CA LYS A 56 31.50 -21.80 -1.87
C LYS A 56 31.76 -20.47 -1.15
N GLU A 57 32.88 -19.82 -1.44
CA GLU A 57 33.25 -18.56 -0.80
C GLU A 57 32.31 -17.42 -1.26
N PHE A 58 31.96 -17.39 -2.54
CA PHE A 58 30.99 -16.45 -3.10
C PHE A 58 29.57 -16.70 -2.57
N ILE A 59 29.13 -17.97 -2.49
CA ILE A 59 27.85 -18.34 -1.87
C ILE A 59 27.79 -17.89 -0.41
N SER A 60 28.90 -18.06 0.33
CA SER A 60 28.99 -17.61 1.72
C SER A 60 28.85 -16.10 1.84
N GLN A 61 29.52 -15.32 0.98
CA GLN A 61 29.42 -13.85 0.98
C GLN A 61 28.02 -13.37 0.57
N MET A 62 27.40 -13.96 -0.46
CA MET A 62 26.03 -13.61 -0.85
C MET A 62 25.03 -13.95 0.25
N ALA A 63 25.15 -15.12 0.88
CA ALA A 63 24.31 -15.49 2.02
C ALA A 63 24.47 -14.52 3.19
N GLN A 64 25.69 -14.02 3.46
CA GLN A 64 25.93 -12.98 4.46
C GLN A 64 25.25 -11.65 4.08
N PHE A 65 25.32 -11.22 2.82
CA PHE A 65 24.62 -10.02 2.36
C PHE A 65 23.09 -10.17 2.44
N SER A 66 22.53 -11.29 2.01
CA SER A 66 21.08 -11.56 2.12
C SER A 66 20.62 -11.63 3.57
N ALA A 67 21.44 -12.16 4.48
CA ALA A 67 21.13 -12.19 5.91
C ALA A 67 21.14 -10.77 6.51
N LEU A 68 22.11 -9.93 6.13
CA LEU A 68 22.16 -8.53 6.54
C LEU A 68 20.97 -7.72 6.00
N GLU A 69 20.58 -7.93 4.74
CA GLU A 69 19.42 -7.28 4.14
C GLU A 69 18.13 -7.69 4.86
N GLN A 70 17.95 -8.99 5.15
CA GLN A 70 16.81 -9.45 5.94
C GLN A 70 16.81 -8.86 7.35
N MET A 71 17.97 -8.73 7.98
CA MET A 71 18.09 -8.07 9.29
C MET A 71 17.75 -6.58 9.22
N GLN A 72 18.15 -5.88 8.16
CA GLN A 72 17.75 -4.49 7.92
C GLN A 72 16.24 -4.36 7.70
N ASN A 73 15.64 -5.28 6.94
CA ASN A 73 14.19 -5.31 6.73
C ASN A 73 13.42 -5.60 8.03
N LEU A 74 13.93 -6.50 8.87
CA LEU A 74 13.37 -6.75 10.20
C LEU A 74 13.47 -5.52 11.11
N ASN A 75 14.62 -4.85 11.13
CA ASN A 75 14.80 -3.61 11.90
C ASN A 75 13.82 -2.52 11.43
N LYS A 76 13.63 -2.35 10.11
CA LYS A 76 12.64 -1.42 9.56
C LYS A 76 11.21 -1.76 10.02
N SER A 77 10.81 -3.02 9.91
CA SER A 77 9.50 -3.49 10.37
C SER A 77 9.29 -3.29 11.88
N PHE A 78 10.35 -3.47 12.67
CA PHE A 78 10.31 -3.23 14.11
C PHE A 78 10.17 -1.75 14.44
N SER A 79 10.95 -0.87 13.79
CA SER A 79 10.82 0.58 13.94
C SER A 79 9.44 1.08 13.50
N ALA A 80 8.84 0.47 12.47
CA ALA A 80 7.48 0.78 12.05
C ALA A 80 6.47 0.43 13.14
N THR A 81 6.58 -0.77 13.69
CA THR A 81 5.73 -1.24 14.79
C THR A 81 5.83 -0.32 16.01
N LYS A 82 7.05 0.12 16.36
CA LYS A 82 7.29 1.10 17.43
C LYS A 82 6.60 2.44 17.14
N ALA A 83 6.76 2.96 15.93
CA ALA A 83 6.16 4.22 15.49
C ALA A 83 4.62 4.18 15.54
N PHE A 84 4.05 3.08 15.07
CA PHE A 84 2.60 2.85 15.05
C PHE A 84 1.96 2.83 16.45
N GLY A 85 2.67 2.31 17.45
CA GLY A 85 2.25 2.36 18.85
C GLY A 85 2.32 3.77 19.48
N MET A 86 3.02 4.71 18.84
CA MET A 86 3.15 6.09 19.32
C MET A 86 2.05 7.01 18.78
N ILE A 87 1.33 6.63 17.73
CA ILE A 87 0.24 7.45 17.18
C ILE A 87 -0.80 7.71 18.27
N GLY A 88 -1.17 8.97 18.46
CA GLY A 88 -2.10 9.41 19.50
C GLY A 88 -1.50 9.47 20.91
N LYS A 89 -0.23 9.08 21.10
CA LYS A 89 0.50 9.24 22.36
C LYS A 89 1.23 10.59 22.38
N TYR A 90 1.45 11.11 23.57
CA TYR A 90 2.33 12.27 23.77
C TYR A 90 3.77 11.79 23.76
N ILE A 91 4.62 12.43 22.97
CA ILE A 91 6.04 12.11 22.91
C ILE A 91 6.87 13.35 23.18
N THR A 92 8.09 13.12 23.66
CA THR A 92 9.17 14.11 23.59
C THR A 92 10.30 13.53 22.74
N GLY A 93 10.97 14.37 21.96
CA GLY A 93 12.02 13.93 21.06
C GLY A 93 12.86 15.06 20.50
N THR A 94 13.71 14.73 19.53
CA THR A 94 14.54 15.71 18.83
C THR A 94 14.32 15.64 17.32
N THR A 95 14.10 16.78 16.68
CA THR A 95 14.07 16.85 15.21
C THR A 95 15.49 16.89 14.64
N SER A 96 15.71 16.16 13.54
CA SER A 96 16.93 16.27 12.75
C SER A 96 16.72 17.30 11.63
N ASN A 97 16.57 18.57 11.96
CA ASN A 97 16.65 19.61 10.93
C ASN A 97 18.13 19.86 10.62
N GLY A 98 18.59 19.25 9.54
CA GLY A 98 19.85 19.61 8.90
C GLY A 98 19.73 21.00 8.30
N SER A 99 19.99 22.04 9.09
CA SER A 99 20.53 23.36 8.71
C SER A 99 20.53 24.27 9.95
N ASP A 100 21.70 24.41 10.57
CA ASP A 100 22.16 25.59 11.34
C ASP A 100 21.34 26.15 12.51
N SER A 101 20.61 25.33 13.25
CA SER A 101 20.27 25.61 14.66
C SER A 101 20.04 24.29 15.38
N GLY A 102 20.62 24.13 16.58
CA GLY A 102 20.73 22.86 17.30
C GLY A 102 19.45 22.02 17.34
N ALA A 103 19.62 20.70 17.44
CA ALA A 103 18.53 19.71 17.47
C ALA A 103 17.30 20.24 18.22
N GLY A 104 16.26 20.59 17.47
CA GLY A 104 15.06 21.18 18.03
C GLY A 104 14.38 20.16 18.93
N PHE A 105 14.13 20.53 20.18
CA PHE A 105 13.30 19.71 21.06
C PHE A 105 11.85 19.81 20.58
N VAL A 106 11.18 18.68 20.48
CA VAL A 106 9.78 18.60 20.06
C VAL A 106 9.01 17.80 21.10
N GLU A 107 7.88 18.36 21.52
CA GLU A 107 6.95 17.70 22.42
C GLU A 107 5.54 17.87 21.89
N GLY A 108 4.73 16.82 22.01
CA GLY A 108 3.35 16.85 21.52
C GLY A 108 2.82 15.49 21.18
N ILE A 109 1.59 15.46 20.66
CA ILE A 109 0.95 14.22 20.24
C ILE A 109 1.37 13.86 18.83
N VAL A 110 1.72 12.59 18.64
CA VAL A 110 1.94 12.02 17.31
C VAL A 110 0.61 11.97 16.57
N ARG A 111 0.50 12.76 15.50
CA ARG A 111 -0.69 12.83 14.65
C ARG A 111 -0.71 11.74 13.58
N SER A 112 0.44 11.46 12.99
CA SER A 112 0.60 10.43 11.97
C SER A 112 2.02 9.83 11.99
N VAL A 113 2.16 8.70 11.29
CA VAL A 113 3.44 8.05 11.00
C VAL A 113 3.60 7.98 9.48
N LYS A 114 4.73 8.47 8.99
CA LYS A 114 5.09 8.49 7.57
C LYS A 114 6.29 7.59 7.32
N MET A 115 6.30 6.90 6.19
CA MET A 115 7.48 6.18 5.70
C MET A 115 7.99 6.90 4.45
N GLU A 116 9.15 7.54 4.56
CA GLU A 116 9.76 8.28 3.45
C GLU A 116 11.24 7.91 3.32
N ASN A 117 11.68 7.58 2.10
CA ASN A 117 13.07 7.19 1.82
C ASN A 117 13.62 6.08 2.74
N GLY A 118 12.75 5.16 3.17
CA GLY A 118 13.10 4.07 4.10
C GLY A 118 13.31 4.50 5.55
N LYS A 119 13.02 5.77 5.89
CA LYS A 119 12.98 6.29 7.26
C LYS A 119 11.54 6.41 7.73
N ILE A 120 11.36 6.25 9.04
CA ILE A 120 10.05 6.31 9.69
C ILE A 120 9.99 7.58 10.51
N LEU A 121 9.06 8.44 10.15
CA LEU A 121 8.91 9.79 10.67
C LEU A 121 7.56 9.90 11.39
N LEU A 122 7.54 10.55 12.54
CA LEU A 122 6.36 10.88 13.32
C LEU A 122 6.01 12.33 13.08
N GLU A 123 4.77 12.64 12.73
CA GLU A 123 4.35 14.04 12.66
C GLU A 123 3.90 14.52 14.06
N VAL A 124 4.62 15.49 14.61
CA VAL A 124 4.32 16.10 15.91
C VAL A 124 4.31 17.62 15.74
N ASN A 125 3.16 18.25 15.97
CA ASN A 125 2.94 19.70 15.77
C ASN A 125 3.35 20.18 14.35
N GLY A 126 3.20 19.34 13.33
CA GLY A 126 3.59 19.65 11.94
C GLY A 126 5.08 19.51 11.66
N LEU A 127 5.88 19.01 12.61
CA LEU A 127 7.29 18.68 12.42
C LEU A 127 7.45 17.16 12.30
N ASP A 128 8.29 16.73 11.35
CA ASP A 128 8.65 15.33 11.21
C ASP A 128 9.79 14.98 12.18
N VAL A 129 9.55 13.94 12.99
CA VAL A 129 10.45 13.47 14.06
C VAL A 129 10.81 12.02 13.77
N PRO A 130 12.09 11.68 13.56
CA PRO A 130 12.49 10.29 13.38
C PRO A 130 12.07 9.44 14.59
N VAL A 131 11.51 8.25 14.37
CA VAL A 131 11.09 7.33 15.46
C VAL A 131 12.26 6.96 16.40
N ASP A 132 13.48 7.00 15.88
CA ASP A 132 14.71 6.73 16.62
C ASP A 132 15.10 7.88 17.56
N ASN A 133 14.59 9.09 17.31
CA ASN A 133 14.87 10.30 18.10
C ASN A 133 13.83 10.58 19.19
N VAL A 134 12.90 9.65 19.43
CA VAL A 134 11.91 9.75 20.50
C VAL A 134 12.56 9.40 21.84
N LEU A 135 12.46 10.33 22.79
CA LEU A 135 13.04 10.23 24.14
C LEU A 135 12.04 9.67 25.16
N SER A 136 10.78 10.08 25.10
CA SER A 136 9.73 9.57 25.98
C SER A 136 8.40 9.41 25.25
N VAL A 137 7.58 8.47 25.72
CA VAL A 137 6.19 8.27 25.29
C VAL A 137 5.33 8.21 26.54
N SER A 138 4.25 8.99 26.58
CA SER A 138 3.28 9.02 27.66
C SER A 138 1.85 9.08 27.15
N GLU A 139 0.92 8.63 27.99
CA GLU A 139 -0.51 8.77 27.76
C GLU A 139 -0.96 10.08 28.40
N GLU A 140 -0.86 11.18 27.66
CA GLU A 140 -1.49 12.43 28.10
C GLU A 140 -2.94 12.45 27.64
N SER A 141 -3.87 12.62 28.59
CA SER A 141 -5.30 12.79 28.32
C SER A 141 -5.55 14.17 27.71
N ASN A 142 -5.37 14.26 26.40
CA ASN A 142 -5.50 15.52 25.70
C ASN A 142 -6.97 15.89 25.47
N TYR A 143 -7.33 17.10 25.89
CA TYR A 143 -8.66 17.68 25.69
C TYR A 143 -9.11 17.71 24.22
N TYR A 144 -8.16 17.78 23.28
CA TYR A 144 -8.40 17.87 21.84
C TYR A 144 -9.01 16.59 21.23
N TYR A 145 -8.77 15.40 21.81
CA TYR A 145 -9.33 14.13 21.33
C TYR A 145 -10.44 13.56 22.22
N LYS A 146 -11.08 14.41 23.03
CA LYS A 146 -12.15 14.00 23.95
C LYS A 146 -13.28 13.20 23.29
N TYR A 147 -13.55 13.47 22.01
CA TYR A 147 -14.64 12.86 21.25
C TYR A 147 -14.22 11.64 20.43
N ASN A 148 -12.92 11.36 20.35
CA ASN A 148 -12.36 10.26 19.59
C ASN A 148 -11.34 9.49 20.46
N SER A 149 -11.85 8.51 21.21
CA SER A 149 -11.05 7.61 22.05
C SER A 149 -10.59 6.33 21.33
N SER A 150 -10.75 6.25 20.00
CA SER A 150 -10.39 5.03 19.26
C SER A 150 -8.88 4.76 19.32
N ASN A 151 -8.54 3.48 19.30
CA ASN A 151 -7.16 3.03 19.25
C ASN A 151 -6.68 2.97 17.80
N ILE A 152 -6.17 4.11 17.33
CA ILE A 152 -5.65 4.29 15.97
C ILE A 152 -4.55 3.30 15.59
N SER A 153 -3.78 2.78 16.57
CA SER A 153 -2.72 1.81 16.31
C SER A 153 -3.25 0.51 15.70
N GLN A 154 -4.54 0.18 15.89
CA GLN A 154 -5.17 -1.01 15.27
C GLN A 154 -5.22 -0.92 13.74
N TYR A 155 -5.30 0.30 13.20
CA TYR A 155 -5.37 0.55 11.75
C TYR A 155 -3.99 0.76 11.12
N THR A 156 -2.90 0.64 11.88
CA THR A 156 -1.56 0.84 11.30
C THR A 156 -1.10 -0.32 10.41
N GLY A 157 -1.67 -1.51 10.60
CA GLY A 157 -1.36 -2.68 9.79
C GLY A 157 -1.79 -2.60 8.33
N ILE A 158 -2.66 -1.63 7.98
CA ILE A 158 -3.11 -1.40 6.60
C ILE A 158 -2.26 -0.36 5.86
N ILE A 159 -1.28 0.28 6.52
CA ILE A 159 -0.37 1.22 5.85
C ILE A 159 0.43 0.46 4.78
N GLY A 160 0.44 1.00 3.57
CA GLY A 160 1.04 0.41 2.37
C GLY A 160 0.13 -0.58 1.64
N TYR A 161 -1.06 -0.91 2.16
CA TYR A 161 -2.02 -1.80 1.52
C TYR A 161 -2.95 -1.02 0.61
N GLU A 162 -3.38 -1.67 -0.47
CA GLU A 162 -4.50 -1.21 -1.28
C GLU A 162 -5.80 -1.55 -0.54
N VAL A 163 -6.67 -0.56 -0.36
CA VAL A 163 -7.93 -0.73 0.37
C VAL A 163 -9.10 -0.09 -0.39
N SER A 164 -10.32 -0.47 -0.01
CA SER A 164 -11.55 0.22 -0.40
C SER A 164 -12.14 0.91 0.82
N GLY A 165 -12.65 2.12 0.66
CA GLY A 165 -13.34 2.86 1.71
C GLY A 165 -14.37 3.81 1.11
N SER A 166 -14.91 4.71 1.93
CA SER A 166 -15.92 5.66 1.49
C SER A 166 -15.65 7.04 2.05
N VAL A 167 -15.72 8.05 1.19
CA VAL A 167 -15.79 9.46 1.61
C VAL A 167 -17.25 9.90 1.65
N TYR A 168 -17.57 10.85 2.51
CA TYR A 168 -18.93 11.36 2.65
C TYR A 168 -18.96 12.86 2.88
N ASP A 169 -20.06 13.49 2.46
CA ASP A 169 -20.35 14.89 2.81
C ASP A 169 -21.33 14.90 4.00
N PRO A 170 -20.93 15.42 5.18
CA PRO A 170 -21.80 15.45 6.36
C PRO A 170 -23.03 16.36 6.19
N SER A 171 -23.01 17.28 5.23
CA SER A 171 -24.09 18.25 4.98
C SER A 171 -25.22 17.64 4.16
N THR A 172 -24.87 16.81 3.17
CA THR A 172 -25.84 16.18 2.25
C THR A 172 -26.14 14.73 2.63
N GLY A 173 -25.21 14.05 3.31
CA GLY A 173 -25.27 12.61 3.56
C GLY A 173 -24.84 11.76 2.36
N ASP A 174 -24.33 12.38 1.30
CA ASP A 174 -23.84 11.69 0.12
C ASP A 174 -22.58 10.89 0.45
N ILE A 175 -22.48 9.67 -0.10
CA ILE A 175 -21.37 8.75 0.13
C ILE A 175 -20.83 8.29 -1.22
N VAL A 176 -19.51 8.37 -1.40
CA VAL A 176 -18.81 7.89 -2.60
C VAL A 176 -17.71 6.92 -2.18
N GLY A 177 -17.78 5.70 -2.73
CA GLY A 177 -16.75 4.69 -2.55
C GLY A 177 -15.46 5.06 -3.30
N VAL A 178 -14.33 4.84 -2.65
CA VAL A 178 -12.99 5.16 -3.16
C VAL A 178 -12.02 4.03 -2.84
N SER A 179 -11.00 3.87 -3.68
CA SER A 179 -9.93 2.89 -3.47
C SER A 179 -8.58 3.52 -3.73
N GLY A 180 -7.58 3.12 -2.95
CA GLY A 180 -6.22 3.60 -3.05
C GLY A 180 -5.29 2.88 -2.09
N ILE A 181 -4.03 3.30 -2.09
CA ILE A 181 -3.00 2.76 -1.20
C ILE A 181 -2.94 3.65 0.05
N VAL A 182 -3.03 3.06 1.23
CA VAL A 182 -2.90 3.82 2.48
C VAL A 182 -1.46 4.30 2.64
N ARG A 183 -1.23 5.61 2.61
CA ARG A 183 0.09 6.21 2.87
C ARG A 183 0.36 6.34 4.36
N GLU A 184 -0.62 6.82 5.12
CA GLU A 184 -0.51 7.06 6.56
C GLU A 184 -1.89 6.93 7.23
N ILE A 185 -1.89 6.71 8.54
CA ILE A 185 -3.07 6.85 9.38
C ILE A 185 -2.92 8.11 10.22
N GLN A 186 -3.95 8.93 10.22
CA GLN A 186 -3.97 10.21 10.92
C GLN A 186 -5.10 10.25 11.95
N LYS A 187 -4.74 10.67 13.18
CA LYS A 187 -5.72 10.90 14.26
C LYS A 187 -6.53 12.15 13.94
N GLY A 188 -7.86 12.02 13.89
CA GLY A 188 -8.77 13.16 13.77
C GLY A 188 -9.52 13.45 15.07
N ILE A 189 -10.20 14.59 15.12
CA ILE A 189 -10.91 15.08 16.31
C ILE A 189 -12.16 14.23 16.59
N TYR A 190 -12.86 13.84 15.52
CA TYR A 190 -14.13 13.12 15.58
C TYR A 190 -13.99 11.66 15.16
N GLU A 191 -13.18 11.41 14.13
CA GLU A 191 -12.91 10.09 13.58
C GLU A 191 -11.44 10.03 13.13
N ASP A 192 -10.92 8.82 12.96
CA ASP A 192 -9.57 8.61 12.44
C ASP A 192 -9.63 8.40 10.92
N TYR A 193 -8.59 8.84 10.23
CA TYR A 193 -8.54 8.80 8.77
C TYR A 193 -7.33 8.01 8.29
N ALA A 194 -7.54 7.14 7.30
CA ALA A 194 -6.49 6.73 6.41
C ALA A 194 -6.30 7.79 5.33
N VAL A 195 -5.08 8.24 5.15
CA VAL A 195 -4.71 9.13 4.06
C VAL A 195 -4.22 8.26 2.92
N MET A 196 -4.95 8.26 1.81
CA MET A 196 -4.74 7.37 0.68
C MET A 196 -4.12 8.08 -0.53
N ASP A 197 -3.22 7.38 -1.21
CA ASP A 197 -2.61 7.76 -2.47
C ASP A 197 -3.13 6.90 -3.62
N GLY A 198 -3.03 7.42 -4.85
CA GLY A 198 -3.47 6.73 -6.06
C GLY A 198 -4.98 6.56 -6.15
N VAL A 199 -5.77 7.44 -5.52
CA VAL A 199 -7.22 7.33 -5.48
C VAL A 199 -7.83 7.77 -6.80
N GLU A 200 -8.34 6.81 -7.60
CA GLU A 200 -9.05 7.11 -8.85
C GLU A 200 -10.49 7.57 -8.54
N VAL A 201 -10.86 8.76 -9.01
CA VAL A 201 -12.17 9.38 -8.76
C VAL A 201 -12.78 9.95 -10.04
N ILE A 202 -14.12 9.98 -10.10
CA ILE A 202 -14.83 10.69 -11.16
C ILE A 202 -15.08 12.13 -10.70
N ILE A 203 -14.46 13.08 -11.39
CA ILE A 203 -14.56 14.50 -11.08
C ILE A 203 -15.82 15.08 -11.73
N SER A 204 -16.76 15.54 -10.91
CA SER A 204 -17.99 16.19 -11.35
C SER A 204 -17.89 17.71 -11.36
N GLY A 205 -17.09 18.29 -10.46
CA GLY A 205 -16.89 19.72 -10.32
C GLY A 205 -15.61 20.08 -9.59
N ILE A 206 -15.29 21.37 -9.56
CA ILE A 206 -14.25 21.95 -8.71
C ILE A 206 -14.97 22.55 -7.50
N ASP A 207 -14.49 22.25 -6.30
CA ASP A 207 -15.06 22.79 -5.08
C ASP A 207 -14.45 24.18 -4.81
N THR A 208 -14.99 25.18 -5.50
CA THR A 208 -14.60 26.59 -5.40
C THR A 208 -15.83 27.46 -5.19
N GLU A 209 -15.64 28.60 -4.51
CA GLU A 209 -16.71 29.60 -4.33
C GLU A 209 -17.20 30.23 -5.65
N PHE A 210 -16.46 30.04 -6.75
CA PHE A 210 -16.77 30.60 -8.06
C PHE A 210 -17.41 29.57 -8.98
N ASN A 211 -18.59 29.91 -9.51
CA ASN A 211 -19.21 29.17 -10.61
C ASN A 211 -18.75 29.77 -11.94
N SER A 212 -17.99 29.00 -12.73
CA SER A 212 -17.64 29.38 -14.09
C SER A 212 -18.68 28.85 -15.08
N ALA A 213 -19.09 29.69 -16.04
CA ALA A 213 -19.93 29.29 -17.17
C ALA A 213 -19.11 28.76 -18.36
N ASP A 214 -17.78 28.85 -18.30
CA ASP A 214 -16.90 28.33 -19.35
C ASP A 214 -16.94 26.80 -19.37
N PRO A 215 -17.34 26.17 -20.50
CA PRO A 215 -17.38 24.72 -20.64
C PRO A 215 -16.02 24.04 -20.40
N ASN A 216 -14.91 24.74 -20.65
CA ASN A 216 -13.55 24.22 -20.51
C ASN A 216 -12.92 24.50 -19.15
N PHE A 217 -13.54 25.34 -18.30
CA PHE A 217 -12.99 25.76 -17.01
C PHE A 217 -12.44 24.59 -16.19
N ARG A 218 -13.21 23.50 -16.08
CA ARG A 218 -12.80 22.30 -15.33
C ARG A 218 -11.54 21.67 -15.90
N LYS A 219 -11.45 21.57 -17.23
CA LYS A 219 -10.29 20.98 -17.90
C LYS A 219 -9.06 21.86 -17.72
N ASP A 220 -9.21 23.17 -17.91
CA ASP A 220 -8.09 24.12 -17.82
C ASP A 220 -7.58 24.19 -16.38
N TYR A 221 -8.48 24.28 -15.40
CA TYR A 221 -8.15 24.21 -13.99
C TYR A 221 -7.37 22.94 -13.63
N LEU A 222 -7.85 21.76 -14.06
CA LEU A 222 -7.16 20.50 -13.76
C LEU A 222 -5.79 20.44 -14.44
N THR A 223 -5.68 20.93 -15.68
CA THR A 223 -4.41 20.97 -16.43
C THR A 223 -3.36 21.83 -15.71
N GLU A 224 -3.76 22.98 -15.17
CA GLU A 224 -2.86 23.90 -14.46
C GLU A 224 -2.49 23.43 -13.04
N ASN A 225 -3.28 22.55 -12.44
CA ASN A 225 -3.14 22.12 -11.05
C ASN A 225 -2.67 20.67 -10.88
N VAL A 226 -2.18 20.01 -11.95
CA VAL A 226 -1.46 18.74 -11.81
C VAL A 226 -0.22 18.96 -10.93
N GLY A 227 -0.02 18.08 -9.95
CA GLY A 227 1.00 18.17 -8.92
C GLY A 227 0.64 19.09 -7.75
N GLN A 228 -0.50 19.78 -7.79
CA GLN A 228 -0.93 20.72 -6.76
C GLN A 228 -2.08 20.16 -5.92
N ARG A 229 -2.25 20.73 -4.73
CA ARG A 229 -3.37 20.41 -3.82
C ARG A 229 -4.64 21.11 -4.30
N VAL A 230 -5.70 20.35 -4.52
CA VAL A 230 -6.99 20.80 -5.09
C VAL A 230 -8.15 20.34 -4.21
N SER A 231 -9.25 21.10 -4.21
CA SER A 231 -10.55 20.66 -3.70
C SER A 231 -11.48 20.38 -4.87
N LEU A 232 -12.02 19.17 -4.95
CA LEU A 232 -12.81 18.68 -6.08
C LEU A 232 -14.12 18.07 -5.58
N ILE A 233 -15.16 18.17 -6.39
CA ILE A 233 -16.43 17.48 -6.15
C ILE A 233 -16.40 16.17 -6.94
N ILE A 234 -16.30 15.06 -6.24
CA ILE A 234 -16.32 13.72 -6.86
C ILE A 234 -17.74 13.15 -6.89
N THR A 235 -17.97 12.18 -7.77
CA THR A 235 -19.26 11.50 -7.90
C THR A 235 -19.12 10.00 -8.02
N ASP A 236 -20.21 9.28 -7.72
CA ASP A 236 -20.24 7.83 -7.78
C ASP A 236 -20.15 7.29 -9.22
N ALA A 237 -19.60 6.08 -9.35
CA ALA A 237 -19.48 5.43 -10.65
C ALA A 237 -20.82 4.94 -11.23
N TYR A 238 -21.80 4.71 -10.37
CA TYR A 238 -23.08 4.07 -10.70
C TYR A 238 -24.14 5.04 -11.22
N GLY A 239 -23.89 6.35 -11.13
CA GLY A 239 -24.77 7.40 -11.65
C GLY A 239 -25.93 7.76 -10.72
N TYR A 240 -25.82 7.47 -9.41
CA TYR A 240 -26.78 7.94 -8.41
C TYR A 240 -26.73 9.47 -8.23
N GLY A 241 -25.63 10.09 -8.64
CA GLY A 241 -25.46 11.53 -8.64
C GLY A 241 -25.00 12.08 -7.30
N PHE A 242 -24.45 11.22 -6.43
CA PHE A 242 -23.85 11.64 -5.17
C PHE A 242 -22.68 12.57 -5.44
N LYS A 243 -22.54 13.62 -4.63
CA LYS A 243 -21.50 14.63 -4.75
C LYS A 243 -20.82 14.81 -3.41
N VAL A 244 -19.53 14.47 -3.37
CA VAL A 244 -18.73 14.59 -2.15
C VAL A 244 -17.53 15.49 -2.45
N PRO A 245 -17.32 16.57 -1.67
CA PRO A 245 -16.11 17.37 -1.77
C PRO A 245 -14.95 16.58 -1.16
N VAL A 246 -13.85 16.49 -1.91
CA VAL A 246 -12.62 15.81 -1.51
C VAL A 246 -11.44 16.69 -1.81
N THR A 247 -10.51 16.77 -0.87
CA THR A 247 -9.24 17.45 -1.07
C THR A 247 -8.12 16.43 -1.25
N GLY A 248 -7.20 16.69 -2.18
CA GLY A 248 -6.03 15.86 -2.44
C GLY A 248 -5.05 16.56 -3.37
N VAL A 249 -3.89 15.94 -3.62
CA VAL A 249 -2.95 16.36 -4.66
C VAL A 249 -3.35 15.70 -5.97
N LEU A 250 -3.61 16.48 -7.01
CA LEU A 250 -3.96 15.96 -8.33
C LEU A 250 -2.72 15.39 -9.00
N LYS A 251 -2.63 14.06 -9.15
CA LYS A 251 -1.47 13.41 -9.78
C LYS A 251 -1.58 13.36 -11.28
N ASP A 252 -2.75 13.03 -11.77
CA ASP A 252 -3.06 12.96 -13.19
C ASP A 252 -4.58 12.99 -13.39
N PHE A 253 -5.02 13.25 -14.62
CA PHE A 253 -6.41 13.07 -15.01
C PHE A 253 -6.55 12.71 -16.49
N LYS A 254 -7.64 12.01 -16.81
CA LYS A 254 -8.02 11.64 -18.17
C LYS A 254 -9.49 12.00 -18.42
N ILE A 255 -9.81 12.29 -19.67
CA ILE A 255 -11.19 12.52 -20.11
C ILE A 255 -11.62 11.27 -20.89
N ALA A 256 -12.61 10.55 -20.35
CA ALA A 256 -13.16 9.37 -21.00
C ALA A 256 -13.99 9.77 -22.25
N PRO A 257 -14.20 8.84 -23.22
CA PRO A 257 -14.95 9.14 -24.44
C PRO A 257 -16.39 9.64 -24.20
N ASN A 258 -16.98 9.32 -23.05
CA ASN A 258 -18.30 9.78 -22.62
C ASN A 258 -18.28 11.18 -21.96
N GLY A 259 -17.14 11.87 -21.95
CA GLY A 259 -16.97 13.18 -21.34
C GLY A 259 -16.76 13.18 -19.82
N LYS A 260 -16.77 12.02 -19.15
CA LYS A 260 -16.44 11.94 -17.72
C LYS A 260 -14.95 12.23 -17.51
N ILE A 261 -14.64 13.05 -16.53
CA ILE A 261 -13.27 13.33 -16.11
C ILE A 261 -12.92 12.36 -14.99
N ILE A 262 -11.85 11.59 -15.16
CA ILE A 262 -11.34 10.64 -14.19
C ILE A 262 -10.00 11.19 -13.70
N GLY A 263 -9.89 11.49 -12.41
CA GLY A 263 -8.67 11.99 -11.78
C GLY A 263 -8.03 10.96 -10.86
N ILE A 264 -6.73 11.09 -10.64
CA ILE A 264 -5.97 10.34 -9.63
C ILE A 264 -5.52 11.32 -8.56
N LEU A 265 -5.91 11.07 -7.32
CA LEU A 265 -5.61 11.93 -6.18
C LEU A 265 -4.70 11.23 -5.19
N ASP A 266 -3.70 11.96 -4.71
CA ASP A 266 -2.88 11.59 -3.56
C ASP A 266 -3.33 12.36 -2.30
N GLY A 267 -3.13 11.78 -1.12
CA GLY A 267 -3.46 12.42 0.14
C GLY A 267 -4.95 12.58 0.44
N VAL A 268 -5.79 11.67 -0.07
CA VAL A 268 -7.25 11.70 0.19
C VAL A 268 -7.55 11.13 1.57
N TYR A 269 -8.29 11.88 2.38
CA TYR A 269 -8.70 11.46 3.73
C TYR A 269 -9.93 10.56 3.68
N VAL A 270 -9.81 9.34 4.21
CA VAL A 270 -10.90 8.36 4.23
C VAL A 270 -11.06 7.78 5.63
N PRO A 271 -12.27 7.82 6.22
CA PRO A 271 -12.54 7.28 7.55
C PRO A 271 -12.07 5.83 7.68
N VAL A 272 -11.27 5.54 8.70
CA VAL A 272 -10.73 4.18 8.92
C VAL A 272 -11.82 3.13 9.16
N ASP A 273 -12.95 3.54 9.71
CA ASP A 273 -14.09 2.65 9.97
C ASP A 273 -14.83 2.25 8.68
N SER A 274 -14.65 3.00 7.60
CA SER A 274 -15.19 2.65 6.28
C SER A 274 -14.32 1.65 5.51
N ILE A 275 -13.10 1.38 6.00
CA ILE A 275 -12.11 0.60 5.26
C ILE A 275 -12.50 -0.87 5.21
N SER A 276 -12.39 -1.42 4.01
CA SER A 276 -12.68 -2.80 3.68
C SER A 276 -11.74 -3.26 2.55
N ASN A 277 -11.83 -4.56 2.20
CA ASN A 277 -11.12 -5.13 1.05
C ASN A 277 -9.61 -4.84 1.03
N ILE A 278 -8.93 -5.21 2.13
CA ILE A 278 -7.50 -4.94 2.33
C ILE A 278 -6.67 -5.93 1.52
N LYS A 279 -5.92 -5.42 0.54
CA LYS A 279 -5.04 -6.18 -0.35
C LYS A 279 -3.59 -5.74 -0.18
N LYS A 280 -2.69 -6.72 -0.07
CA LYS A 280 -1.25 -6.41 -0.09
C LYS A 280 -0.91 -5.71 -1.41
N PRO A 281 -0.06 -4.69 -1.39
CA PRO A 281 0.40 -4.07 -2.63
C PRO A 281 1.08 -5.16 -3.46
N SER A 282 0.59 -5.36 -4.69
CA SER A 282 1.21 -6.33 -5.60
C SER A 282 2.67 -5.95 -5.79
N ALA A 283 3.58 -6.86 -5.45
CA ALA A 283 4.99 -6.72 -5.83
C ALA A 283 5.02 -6.56 -7.35
N ASN A 284 5.52 -5.41 -7.80
CA ASN A 284 5.47 -4.91 -9.16
C ASN A 284 5.86 -6.00 -10.19
N THR A 285 4.88 -6.73 -10.74
CA THR A 285 5.08 -7.69 -11.84
C THR A 285 4.91 -6.92 -13.15
N GLY A 286 5.86 -6.03 -13.41
CA GLY A 286 5.97 -5.32 -14.68
C GLY A 286 6.76 -6.14 -15.68
N ALA A 287 6.09 -7.04 -16.41
CA ALA A 287 6.50 -7.48 -17.73
C ALA A 287 5.27 -7.93 -18.51
N ALA A 288 4.78 -7.04 -19.37
CA ALA A 288 3.95 -7.43 -20.50
C ALA A 288 4.81 -8.28 -21.44
N ASP A 289 4.40 -9.52 -21.69
CA ASP A 289 4.53 -10.09 -23.02
C ASP A 289 3.22 -10.79 -23.36
N GLY A 290 2.58 -10.30 -24.41
CA GLY A 290 1.35 -10.85 -24.92
C GLY A 290 1.68 -11.90 -25.95
N THR A 291 1.23 -13.13 -25.72
CA THR A 291 0.71 -13.97 -26.80
C THR A 291 -0.53 -14.71 -26.31
N ASN A 292 -1.52 -14.66 -27.19
CA ASN A 292 -2.93 -14.97 -27.05
C ASN A 292 -3.23 -16.48 -27.24
N GLU A 293 -4.48 -16.84 -26.95
CA GLU A 293 -5.24 -18.06 -27.32
C GLU A 293 -5.09 -19.27 -26.36
N ASN A 294 -6.14 -19.89 -25.78
CA ASN A 294 -7.60 -19.83 -25.96
C ASN A 294 -8.26 -20.51 -24.72
N PRO A 295 -9.57 -20.32 -24.43
CA PRO A 295 -10.22 -20.72 -23.17
C PRO A 295 -10.93 -22.09 -23.23
N GLN A 296 -10.92 -22.83 -22.11
CA GLN A 296 -11.89 -23.89 -21.79
C GLN A 296 -12.42 -23.61 -20.37
N VAL A 297 -13.58 -22.97 -20.26
CA VAL A 297 -14.91 -23.60 -20.01
C VAL A 297 -15.01 -24.22 -18.61
N GLU A 298 -15.56 -23.39 -17.70
CA GLU A 298 -16.77 -23.67 -16.92
C GLU A 298 -16.81 -24.94 -16.06
N GLN A 299 -16.80 -24.76 -14.74
CA GLN A 299 -17.81 -25.37 -13.87
C GLN A 299 -17.92 -24.61 -12.55
N SER A 300 -18.98 -23.81 -12.50
CA SER A 300 -19.68 -23.37 -11.29
C SER A 300 -20.10 -24.58 -10.46
N GLN A 301 -19.67 -24.64 -9.20
CA GLN A 301 -20.35 -25.43 -8.18
C GLN A 301 -21.00 -24.48 -7.19
N THR A 302 -22.30 -24.35 -7.37
CA THR A 302 -23.29 -23.89 -6.42
C THR A 302 -23.32 -24.90 -5.27
N GLU A 303 -22.90 -24.53 -4.07
CA GLU A 303 -23.23 -25.31 -2.88
C GLU A 303 -24.66 -24.99 -2.46
N GLU A 304 -25.58 -25.85 -2.90
CA GLU A 304 -26.92 -25.95 -2.33
C GLU A 304 -26.82 -26.38 -0.86
N SER A 305 -27.35 -25.53 0.02
CA SER A 305 -27.67 -25.88 1.40
C SER A 305 -28.81 -26.88 1.42
N GLN A 306 -28.53 -28.15 1.71
CA GLN A 306 -29.56 -29.14 2.01
C GLN A 306 -30.10 -28.89 3.42
N VAL A 307 -31.39 -28.57 3.48
CA VAL A 307 -32.22 -28.57 4.67
C VAL A 307 -32.52 -30.03 5.01
N GLU A 308 -32.04 -30.50 6.17
CA GLU A 308 -32.47 -31.78 6.76
C GLU A 308 -33.96 -31.68 7.14
N GLU A 309 -34.82 -32.41 6.42
CA GLU A 309 -36.15 -32.77 6.89
C GLU A 309 -36.05 -33.88 7.96
N PRO A 310 -36.81 -33.80 9.07
CA PRO A 310 -36.81 -34.83 10.09
C PRO A 310 -37.59 -36.07 9.62
N GLN A 311 -36.98 -37.25 9.77
CA GLN A 311 -37.65 -38.51 9.47
C GLN A 311 -38.82 -38.76 10.43
N VAL A 312 -40.01 -38.89 9.85
CA VAL A 312 -41.24 -39.37 10.48
C VAL A 312 -41.10 -40.87 10.72
N GLY A 313 -41.01 -41.28 11.98
CA GLY A 313 -41.10 -42.68 12.37
C GLY A 313 -42.54 -43.18 12.25
N GLU A 314 -42.75 -44.18 11.38
CA GLU A 314 -43.99 -44.96 11.34
C GLU A 314 -44.04 -46.02 12.45
N PRO A 315 -45.25 -46.45 12.85
CA PRO A 315 -45.53 -47.00 14.17
C PRO A 315 -45.21 -48.50 14.29
N ARG A 316 -44.78 -48.91 15.48
CA ARG A 316 -44.79 -50.32 15.90
C ARG A 316 -46.01 -50.57 16.76
N ASP A 317 -46.91 -51.37 16.23
CA ASP A 317 -47.95 -52.09 16.97
C ASP A 317 -47.30 -52.99 18.02
N GLU A 318 -47.76 -52.90 19.26
CA GLU A 318 -47.76 -54.04 20.20
C GLU A 318 -49.03 -53.93 21.07
N GLU A 319 -49.84 -54.98 20.96
CA GLU A 319 -51.12 -55.20 21.62
C GLU A 319 -50.98 -55.40 23.14
N SER A 320 -52.10 -55.12 23.82
CA SER A 320 -52.62 -55.82 25.00
C SER A 320 -51.71 -55.98 26.23
N ASP A 321 -52.02 -55.24 27.29
CA ASP A 321 -52.83 -55.83 28.35
C ASP A 321 -53.45 -54.75 29.25
N SER A 322 -54.74 -54.96 29.56
CA SER A 322 -55.53 -54.15 30.47
C SER A 322 -56.05 -55.04 31.59
N VAL A 323 -56.01 -54.48 32.82
CA VAL A 323 -56.60 -54.93 34.10
C VAL A 323 -55.72 -55.82 34.97
#